data_AF-A0A1M6PM26-F1
#
_entry.id   AF-A0A1M6PM26-F1
#
_cell.length_a   1.000
_cell.length_b   1.000
_cell.length_c   1.000
_cell.angle_alpha   90.00
_cell.angle_beta   90.00
_cell.angle_gamma   90.00
#
_symmetry.space_group_name_H-M   'P 1'
#
loop_
_entity.id
_entity.type
_entity.pdbx_description
1 polymer ?
#
loop_
_entity_poly.entity_id
_entity_poly.type
_entity_poly.pdbx_seq_one_letter_code
_entity_poly.pdbx_strand_id
1 'polypeptide(L)'
;MKRWFLSLWLLLCSLGLMQPAAALAGQDISVTMNGLPISFDVKPMMQNDRTLVPFRALAEALHVGVTWEAANQTIQAQNGSKAITLQIGNQTANLNGAPVSLDVPPQIINGRTLVPLRFFSESFNCSVTWNQVDNEIAILSPSKLEVIGFYALGDQKTSSWTNLFGTTFPEVAKGNTDLVKTLALGWYSLDQEGNLLTKSTTGWQRPDSYEQVLAAAKDLQLKTQMVIHVTDEQRVLTNLLANEAAMQQAVSDIVQEAKNYRGVNLNLEGLGLTDQGEQLTQVRASFVTFVSLLSQELKSAQVTLSLTIHAPNSSYRGYDYQKLAPLVDEIIIMAYDYGSKPEPVQLVEQAVQQAKAMVPAEKLVLGISLPSENETSLLTKVAIAQRYELKGIALWRLGLVSQDMWSNLKTTITTEAN
;
A
#
# COMPACT_ATOMS: atom_id res chain seq x y z
N MET A 1 -31.19 60.28 -74.00
CA MET A 1 -31.08 60.42 -72.53
C MET A 1 -29.64 60.14 -72.14
N LYS A 2 -29.04 61.06 -71.37
CA LYS A 2 -27.59 61.18 -71.07
C LYS A 2 -27.36 60.85 -69.58
N ARG A 3 -26.14 60.36 -69.26
CA ARG A 3 -25.42 60.38 -67.95
C ARG A 3 -25.85 59.31 -66.94
N TRP A 4 -25.01 58.35 -66.51
CA TRP A 4 -23.75 58.36 -65.69
C TRP A 4 -24.06 57.69 -64.34
N PHE A 5 -23.28 56.68 -63.92
CA PHE A 5 -22.80 56.32 -62.55
C PHE A 5 -22.12 54.94 -62.64
N LEU A 6 -20.78 54.90 -62.78
CA LEU A 6 -19.74 54.78 -61.75
C LEU A 6 -19.51 53.35 -61.19
N SER A 7 -18.49 52.72 -61.78
CA SER A 7 -17.42 51.91 -61.20
C SER A 7 -17.29 51.86 -59.66
N LEU A 8 -17.04 50.67 -59.10
CA LEU A 8 -15.76 50.24 -58.48
C LEU A 8 -15.95 48.86 -57.79
N TRP A 9 -15.43 47.76 -58.36
CA TRP A 9 -15.25 46.52 -57.60
C TRP A 9 -13.82 46.48 -57.07
N LEU A 10 -13.68 46.55 -55.74
CA LEU A 10 -12.42 46.42 -55.02
C LEU A 10 -11.86 45.01 -55.20
N LEU A 11 -10.66 44.93 -55.79
CA LEU A 11 -9.77 43.79 -55.75
C LEU A 11 -9.01 43.84 -54.40
N LEU A 12 -9.48 43.10 -53.39
CA LEU A 12 -8.68 42.88 -52.16
C LEU A 12 -7.83 41.62 -52.35
N CYS A 13 -6.53 41.84 -52.56
CA CYS A 13 -5.50 40.82 -52.43
C CYS A 13 -5.49 40.27 -51.00
N SER A 14 -5.97 39.03 -50.81
CA SER A 14 -5.66 38.24 -49.62
C SER A 14 -4.24 37.69 -49.73
N LEU A 15 -3.26 38.45 -49.25
CA LEU A 15 -1.97 37.88 -48.86
C LEU A 15 -2.22 36.92 -47.69
N GLY A 16 -2.14 35.61 -47.99
CA GLY A 16 -2.07 34.58 -46.96
C GLY A 16 -0.77 34.74 -46.17
N LEU A 17 -0.88 35.31 -44.97
CA LEU A 17 0.16 35.21 -43.95
C LEU A 17 0.28 33.73 -43.55
N MET A 18 1.27 33.02 -44.09
CA MET A 18 1.70 31.76 -43.49
C MET A 18 2.27 32.10 -42.11
N GLN A 19 1.51 31.80 -41.06
CA GLN A 19 2.08 31.77 -39.72
C GLN A 19 3.13 30.65 -39.68
N PRO A 20 4.33 30.90 -39.13
CA PRO A 20 5.27 29.81 -38.87
C PRO A 20 4.58 28.82 -37.93
N ALA A 21 4.57 27.55 -38.32
CA ALA A 21 4.19 26.47 -37.43
C ALA A 21 5.05 26.60 -36.18
N ALA A 22 4.43 26.92 -35.04
CA ALA A 22 5.08 26.78 -33.75
C ALA A 22 5.57 25.33 -33.69
N ALA A 23 6.89 25.14 -33.65
CA ALA A 23 7.46 23.86 -33.30
C ALA A 23 6.87 23.48 -31.94
N LEU A 24 6.03 22.45 -31.91
CA LEU A 24 5.59 21.81 -30.67
C LEU A 24 6.86 21.35 -29.96
N ALA A 25 7.30 22.11 -28.96
CA ALA A 25 8.26 21.62 -27.99
C ALA A 25 7.68 20.30 -27.46
N GLY A 26 8.41 19.20 -27.64
CA GLY A 26 7.98 17.88 -27.20
C GLY A 26 7.56 17.94 -25.73
N GLN A 27 6.35 17.48 -25.42
CA GLN A 27 5.87 17.44 -24.05
C GLN A 27 6.84 16.61 -23.19
N ASP A 28 7.06 17.07 -21.95
CA ASP A 28 7.91 16.37 -21.01
C ASP A 28 7.36 14.96 -20.75
N ILE A 29 8.24 13.95 -20.82
CA ILE A 29 7.88 12.56 -20.52
C ILE A 29 7.85 12.37 -19.00
N SER A 30 6.71 11.95 -18.45
CA SER A 30 6.60 11.53 -17.06
C SER A 30 6.84 10.03 -16.93
N VAL A 31 7.32 9.59 -15.76
CA VAL A 31 7.46 8.17 -15.44
C VAL A 31 6.89 7.91 -14.05
N THR A 32 6.06 6.88 -13.94
CA THR A 32 5.49 6.41 -12.68
C THR A 32 5.95 4.98 -12.40
N MET A 33 6.19 4.68 -11.12
CA MET A 33 6.37 3.34 -10.58
C MET A 33 5.17 3.02 -9.72
N ASN A 34 4.41 2.00 -10.09
CA ASN A 34 3.18 1.60 -9.43
C ASN A 34 2.19 2.77 -9.24
N GLY A 35 2.17 3.73 -10.16
CA GLY A 35 1.32 4.92 -10.06
C GLY A 35 1.89 6.08 -9.23
N LEU A 36 3.07 5.94 -8.61
CA LEU A 36 3.77 7.05 -7.97
C LEU A 36 4.86 7.62 -8.89
N PRO A 37 5.01 8.95 -9.00
CA PRO A 37 6.01 9.56 -9.87
C PRO A 37 7.44 9.21 -9.43
N ILE A 38 8.32 9.03 -10.42
CA ILE A 38 9.77 8.96 -10.24
C ILE A 38 10.35 10.33 -10.60
N SER A 39 11.07 10.95 -9.66
CA SER A 39 11.76 12.22 -9.93
C SER A 39 13.12 11.95 -10.55
N PHE A 40 13.41 12.66 -11.64
CA PHE A 40 14.73 12.62 -12.30
C PHE A 40 15.34 14.02 -12.30
N ASP A 41 16.64 14.08 -12.00
CA ASP A 41 17.42 15.32 -12.06
C ASP A 41 17.80 15.72 -13.49
N VAL A 42 17.86 14.74 -14.40
CA VAL A 42 17.89 14.92 -15.85
C VAL A 42 16.62 14.32 -16.44
N LYS A 43 15.87 15.11 -17.21
CA LYS A 43 14.59 14.68 -17.77
C LYS A 43 14.73 13.40 -18.61
N PRO A 44 13.76 12.48 -18.56
CA PRO A 44 13.64 11.40 -19.53
C PRO A 44 13.68 11.93 -20.97
N MET A 45 14.31 11.19 -21.87
CA MET A 45 14.43 11.60 -23.27
C MET A 45 14.14 10.45 -24.22
N MET A 46 13.57 10.78 -25.37
CA MET A 46 13.30 9.82 -26.42
C MET A 46 14.41 9.83 -27.46
N GLN A 47 14.92 8.65 -27.80
CA GLN A 47 15.91 8.45 -28.86
C GLN A 47 15.57 7.15 -29.59
N ASN A 48 15.42 7.23 -30.91
CA ASN A 48 15.04 6.08 -31.76
C ASN A 48 13.82 5.31 -31.21
N ASP A 49 12.75 6.04 -30.84
CA ASP A 49 11.54 5.49 -30.23
C ASP A 49 11.78 4.68 -28.93
N ARG A 50 12.87 4.99 -28.22
CA ARG A 50 13.17 4.44 -26.90
C ARG A 50 13.38 5.56 -25.89
N THR A 51 12.78 5.39 -24.72
CA THR A 51 12.98 6.34 -23.62
C THR A 51 14.20 5.94 -22.81
N LEU A 52 15.13 6.89 -22.71
CA LEU A 52 16.31 6.81 -21.87
C LEU A 52 16.07 7.62 -20.59
N VAL A 53 16.44 7.06 -19.44
CA VAL A 53 16.30 7.73 -18.12
C VAL A 53 17.55 7.59 -17.27
N PRO A 54 17.82 8.53 -16.33
CA PRO A 54 18.89 8.38 -15.35
C PRO A 54 18.75 7.07 -14.57
N PHE A 55 19.75 6.18 -14.70
CA PHE A 55 19.61 4.80 -14.23
C PHE A 55 19.46 4.69 -12.70
N ARG A 56 20.10 5.59 -11.94
CA ARG A 56 20.12 5.51 -10.47
C ARG A 56 18.74 5.73 -9.87
N ALA A 57 18.01 6.75 -10.32
CA ALA A 57 16.64 7.01 -9.87
C ALA A 57 15.69 5.86 -10.23
N LEU A 58 15.85 5.29 -11.43
CA LEU A 58 15.08 4.11 -11.85
C LEU A 58 15.42 2.87 -10.99
N ALA A 59 16.70 2.63 -10.72
CA ALA A 59 17.16 1.51 -9.91
C ALA A 59 16.71 1.62 -8.45
N GLU A 60 16.80 2.81 -7.86
CA GLU A 60 16.30 3.09 -6.51
C GLU A 60 14.78 2.82 -6.41
N ALA A 61 13.99 3.27 -7.40
CA ALA A 61 12.56 3.01 -7.45
C ALA A 61 12.21 1.52 -7.63
N LEU A 62 13.12 0.73 -8.21
CA LEU A 62 13.00 -0.72 -8.40
C LEU A 62 13.63 -1.54 -7.26
N HIS A 63 14.21 -0.89 -6.24
CA HIS A 63 15.00 -1.55 -5.19
C HIS A 63 16.15 -2.40 -5.73
N VAL A 64 16.76 -1.95 -6.83
CA VAL A 64 17.88 -2.64 -7.49
C VAL A 64 19.19 -2.05 -7.01
N GLY A 65 20.04 -2.90 -6.43
CA GLY A 65 21.40 -2.51 -6.06
C GLY A 65 22.22 -2.24 -7.31
N VAL A 66 22.92 -1.10 -7.34
CA VAL A 66 23.70 -0.69 -8.52
C VAL A 66 25.13 -0.29 -8.18
N THR A 67 26.05 -0.64 -9.06
CA THR A 67 27.46 -0.24 -9.00
C THR A 67 27.88 0.32 -10.34
N TRP A 68 28.67 1.39 -10.31
CA TRP A 68 29.25 2.03 -11.49
C TRP A 68 30.76 1.83 -11.50
N GLU A 69 31.25 1.13 -12.50
CA GLU A 69 32.67 0.87 -12.73
C GLU A 69 33.22 1.88 -13.74
N ALA A 70 33.94 2.87 -13.23
CA ALA A 70 34.41 3.98 -14.04
C ALA A 70 35.48 3.57 -15.08
N ALA A 71 36.32 2.58 -14.75
CA ALA A 71 37.46 2.17 -15.58
C ALA A 71 37.04 1.65 -16.97
N ASN A 72 35.88 0.99 -17.04
CA ASN A 72 35.32 0.42 -18.27
C ASN A 72 33.92 0.98 -18.59
N GLN A 73 33.49 2.03 -17.89
CA GLN A 73 32.19 2.67 -18.06
C GLN A 73 31.02 1.68 -18.01
N THR A 74 31.00 0.84 -16.97
CA THR A 74 30.05 -0.26 -16.83
C THR A 74 29.12 -0.07 -15.63
N ILE A 75 27.84 -0.29 -15.84
CA ILE A 75 26.80 -0.38 -14.83
C ILE A 75 26.60 -1.86 -14.52
N GLN A 76 26.68 -2.22 -13.25
CA GLN A 76 26.23 -3.52 -12.74
C GLN A 76 25.00 -3.27 -11.88
N ALA A 77 23.91 -3.96 -12.17
CA ALA A 77 22.65 -3.84 -11.46
C ALA A 77 22.18 -5.22 -11.01
N GLN A 78 21.79 -5.38 -9.75
CA GLN A 78 21.41 -6.67 -9.18
C GLN A 78 20.24 -6.55 -8.21
N ASN A 79 19.29 -7.48 -8.33
CA ASN A 79 18.23 -7.71 -7.35
C ASN A 79 17.93 -9.22 -7.32
N GLY A 80 18.16 -9.84 -6.15
CA GLY A 80 18.00 -11.29 -5.97
C GLY A 80 18.83 -12.09 -6.98
N SER A 81 18.15 -12.91 -7.79
CA SER A 81 18.76 -13.75 -8.83
C SER A 81 18.92 -13.08 -10.20
N LYS A 82 18.50 -11.82 -10.34
CA LYS A 82 18.63 -11.05 -11.59
C LYS A 82 19.83 -10.13 -11.49
N ALA A 83 20.74 -10.25 -12.45
CA ALA A 83 21.92 -9.42 -12.61
C ALA A 83 22.00 -8.90 -14.05
N ILE A 84 22.19 -7.59 -14.20
CA ILE A 84 22.32 -6.91 -15.48
C ILE A 84 23.68 -6.22 -15.51
N THR A 85 24.39 -6.35 -16.63
CA THR A 85 25.57 -5.56 -16.94
C THR A 85 25.35 -4.75 -18.21
N LEU A 86 25.57 -3.45 -18.11
CA LEU A 86 25.38 -2.47 -19.19
C LEU A 86 26.64 -1.64 -19.34
N GLN A 87 27.17 -1.51 -20.55
CA GLN A 87 28.35 -0.69 -20.81
C GLN A 87 27.98 0.50 -21.69
N ILE A 88 28.51 1.68 -21.38
CA ILE A 88 28.24 2.90 -22.17
C ILE A 88 28.64 2.69 -23.64
N GLY A 89 27.75 3.06 -24.55
CA GLY A 89 27.95 2.93 -26.00
C GLY A 89 27.86 1.51 -26.54
N ASN A 90 27.77 0.49 -25.68
CA ASN A 90 27.64 -0.90 -26.10
C ASN A 90 26.18 -1.28 -26.27
N GLN A 91 25.83 -1.77 -27.45
CA GLN A 91 24.47 -2.20 -27.80
C GLN A 91 24.16 -3.62 -27.31
N THR A 92 25.12 -4.29 -26.66
CA THR A 92 24.92 -5.59 -26.02
C THR A 92 24.98 -5.42 -24.50
N ALA A 93 23.90 -5.79 -23.82
CA ALA A 93 23.83 -5.98 -22.38
C ALA A 93 24.11 -7.45 -22.03
N ASN A 94 24.42 -7.73 -20.77
CA ASN A 94 24.35 -9.10 -20.24
C ASN A 94 23.24 -9.19 -19.19
N LEU A 95 22.34 -10.15 -19.34
CA LEU A 95 21.32 -10.52 -18.35
C LEU A 95 21.64 -11.91 -17.82
N ASN A 96 21.98 -12.02 -16.54
CA ASN A 96 22.40 -13.27 -15.90
C ASN A 96 23.55 -13.99 -16.64
N GLY A 97 24.48 -13.21 -17.20
CA GLY A 97 25.61 -13.71 -17.99
C GLY A 97 25.29 -14.06 -19.45
N ALA A 98 24.02 -14.00 -19.87
CA ALA A 98 23.62 -14.18 -21.26
C ALA A 98 23.58 -12.83 -22.00
N PRO A 99 24.16 -12.73 -23.22
CA PRO A 99 24.13 -11.50 -23.99
C PRO A 99 22.71 -11.20 -24.51
N VAL A 100 22.29 -9.93 -24.42
CA VAL A 100 21.01 -9.43 -24.92
C VAL A 100 21.25 -8.14 -25.72
N SER A 101 20.65 -8.04 -26.90
CA SER A 101 20.76 -6.84 -27.73
C SER A 101 19.83 -5.74 -27.23
N LEU A 102 20.32 -4.50 -27.27
CA LEU A 102 19.58 -3.29 -26.91
C LEU A 102 19.20 -2.52 -28.18
N ASP A 103 18.02 -1.93 -28.21
CA ASP A 103 17.65 -1.05 -29.32
C ASP A 103 18.48 0.25 -29.32
N VAL A 104 18.83 0.75 -28.14
CA VAL A 104 19.69 1.93 -27.93
C VAL A 104 20.69 1.61 -26.81
N PRO A 105 22.00 1.88 -26.99
CA PRO A 105 22.99 1.63 -25.94
C PRO A 105 22.84 2.61 -24.78
N PRO A 106 23.32 2.28 -23.57
CA PRO A 106 23.46 3.24 -22.47
C PRO A 106 24.34 4.41 -22.87
N GLN A 107 24.01 5.62 -22.42
CA GLN A 107 24.70 6.85 -22.82
C GLN A 107 25.00 7.76 -21.63
N ILE A 108 26.01 8.61 -21.76
CA ILE A 108 26.25 9.70 -20.81
C ILE A 108 25.78 11.01 -21.45
N ILE A 109 24.76 11.63 -20.85
CA ILE A 109 24.15 12.88 -21.33
C ILE A 109 24.07 13.83 -20.15
N ASN A 110 24.57 15.06 -20.31
CA ASN A 110 24.62 16.09 -19.26
C ASN A 110 25.23 15.57 -17.93
N GLY A 111 26.26 14.72 -18.02
CA GLY A 111 26.93 14.16 -16.85
C GLY A 111 26.08 13.12 -16.08
N ARG A 112 25.03 12.59 -16.69
CA ARG A 112 24.25 11.46 -16.17
C ARG A 112 24.31 10.28 -17.10
N THR A 113 24.38 9.09 -16.51
CA THR A 113 24.26 7.83 -17.25
C THR A 113 22.79 7.52 -17.43
N LEU A 114 22.35 7.45 -18.67
CA LEU A 114 20.99 7.11 -19.06
C LEU A 114 20.95 5.71 -19.65
N VAL A 115 19.91 4.95 -19.31
CA VAL A 115 19.69 3.57 -19.78
C VAL A 115 18.31 3.45 -20.44
N PRO A 116 18.11 2.50 -21.37
CA PRO A 116 16.78 2.20 -21.91
C PRO A 116 15.85 1.73 -20.80
N LEU A 117 14.84 2.54 -20.49
CA LEU A 117 13.93 2.31 -19.37
C LEU A 117 13.25 0.96 -19.47
N ARG A 118 12.67 0.66 -20.64
CA ARG A 118 11.90 -0.58 -20.85
C ARG A 118 12.74 -1.82 -20.60
N PHE A 119 13.91 -1.91 -21.24
CA PHE A 119 14.83 -3.04 -21.06
C PHE A 119 15.22 -3.21 -19.59
N PHE A 120 15.59 -2.11 -18.91
CA PHE A 120 16.01 -2.17 -17.53
C PHE A 120 14.88 -2.65 -16.62
N SER A 121 13.68 -2.08 -16.72
CA SER A 121 12.52 -2.44 -15.91
C SER A 121 12.02 -3.86 -16.18
N GLU A 122 11.86 -4.25 -17.45
CA GLU A 122 11.36 -5.59 -17.82
C GLU A 122 12.34 -6.71 -17.44
N SER A 123 13.64 -6.42 -17.40
CA SER A 123 14.66 -7.37 -16.92
C SER A 123 14.49 -7.72 -15.43
N PHE A 124 13.86 -6.84 -14.65
CA PHE A 124 13.45 -7.07 -13.26
C PHE A 124 11.96 -7.45 -13.14
N ASN A 125 11.40 -8.07 -14.18
CA ASN A 125 10.03 -8.58 -14.26
C ASN A 125 8.93 -7.50 -14.15
N CYS A 126 9.24 -6.22 -14.33
CA CYS A 126 8.23 -5.18 -14.35
C CYS A 126 7.57 -5.10 -15.73
N SER A 127 6.28 -4.75 -15.77
CA SER A 127 5.61 -4.39 -17.03
C SER A 127 5.74 -2.89 -17.28
N VAL A 128 5.89 -2.49 -18.55
CA VAL A 128 6.02 -1.08 -18.93
C VAL A 128 4.98 -0.72 -19.99
N THR A 129 4.12 0.24 -19.69
CA THR A 129 3.11 0.77 -20.62
C THR A 129 3.39 2.23 -20.94
N TRP A 130 2.94 2.66 -22.12
CA TRP A 130 3.02 4.04 -22.57
C TRP A 130 1.60 4.59 -22.72
N ASN A 131 1.31 5.66 -22.01
CA ASN A 131 0.10 6.44 -22.18
C ASN A 131 0.41 7.66 -23.05
N GLN A 132 -0.05 7.62 -24.29
CA GLN A 132 0.19 8.66 -25.28
C GLN A 132 -0.55 9.98 -24.98
N VAL A 133 -1.68 9.91 -24.26
CA VAL A 133 -2.48 11.11 -23.95
C VAL A 133 -1.74 11.97 -22.93
N ASP A 134 -1.16 11.33 -21.92
CA ASP A 134 -0.49 12.00 -20.80
C ASP A 134 1.04 12.09 -20.97
N ASN A 135 1.59 11.53 -22.05
CA ASN A 135 3.04 11.33 -22.26
C ASN A 135 3.71 10.65 -21.05
N GLU A 136 3.03 9.64 -20.50
CA GLU A 136 3.44 8.93 -19.30
C GLU A 136 3.92 7.51 -19.61
N ILE A 137 5.04 7.14 -19.00
CA ILE A 137 5.46 5.74 -18.88
C ILE A 137 5.04 5.22 -17.51
N ALA A 138 4.15 4.23 -17.48
CA ALA A 138 3.80 3.53 -16.25
C ALA A 138 4.58 2.21 -16.14
N ILE A 139 5.34 2.08 -15.06
CA ILE A 139 6.06 0.86 -14.69
C ILE A 139 5.27 0.19 -13.57
N LEU A 140 4.93 -1.09 -13.74
CA LEU A 140 4.30 -1.89 -12.69
C LEU A 140 5.20 -3.05 -12.32
N SER A 141 5.57 -3.13 -11.04
CA SER A 141 6.31 -4.26 -10.49
C SER A 141 5.35 -5.37 -10.04
N PRO A 142 5.71 -6.66 -10.17
CA PRO A 142 4.98 -7.75 -9.53
C PRO A 142 4.86 -7.49 -8.03
N SER A 143 3.68 -7.74 -7.46
CA SER A 143 3.38 -7.43 -6.07
C SER A 143 2.98 -8.69 -5.32
N LYS A 144 3.47 -8.85 -4.09
CA LYS A 144 3.07 -9.92 -3.17
C LYS A 144 2.31 -9.38 -1.96
N LEU A 145 1.80 -8.16 -2.05
CA LEU A 145 1.08 -7.54 -0.95
C LEU A 145 -0.08 -8.44 -0.52
N GLU A 146 -0.04 -8.87 0.74
CA GLU A 146 -1.20 -9.49 1.36
C GLU A 146 -2.31 -8.45 1.50
N VAL A 147 -3.55 -8.83 1.22
CA VAL A 147 -4.72 -7.96 1.42
C VAL A 147 -5.55 -8.49 2.58
N ILE A 148 -5.58 -7.71 3.66
CA ILE A 148 -6.43 -7.93 4.82
C ILE A 148 -7.70 -7.11 4.63
N GLY A 149 -8.86 -7.76 4.68
CA GLY A 149 -10.15 -7.09 4.65
C GLY A 149 -10.70 -6.98 6.06
N PHE A 150 -10.84 -5.77 6.58
CA PHE A 150 -11.62 -5.59 7.80
C PHE A 150 -13.09 -5.79 7.48
N TYR A 151 -13.63 -6.84 8.09
CA TYR A 151 -14.99 -7.26 7.92
C TYR A 151 -15.84 -6.61 9.01
N ALA A 152 -16.78 -5.80 8.57
CA ALA A 152 -17.69 -5.10 9.45
C ALA A 152 -19.10 -5.23 8.87
N LEU A 153 -20.06 -5.63 9.70
CA LEU A 153 -21.43 -5.83 9.25
C LEU A 153 -21.98 -4.54 8.61
N GLY A 154 -22.82 -4.67 7.60
CA GLY A 154 -23.34 -3.54 6.81
C GLY A 154 -24.73 -3.85 6.26
N ASP A 155 -25.43 -2.82 5.79
CA ASP A 155 -26.75 -2.97 5.16
C ASP A 155 -26.63 -3.60 3.76
N GLN A 156 -27.76 -3.75 3.03
CA GLN A 156 -27.73 -4.31 1.67
C GLN A 156 -26.81 -3.54 0.69
N LYS A 157 -26.50 -2.27 0.96
CA LYS A 157 -25.65 -1.43 0.11
C LYS A 157 -24.18 -1.50 0.50
N THR A 158 -23.90 -1.64 1.80
CA THR A 158 -22.56 -1.53 2.41
C THR A 158 -22.10 -2.83 3.07
N SER A 159 -22.78 -3.95 2.79
CA SER A 159 -22.46 -5.27 3.33
C SER A 159 -21.06 -5.71 2.90
N SER A 160 -20.17 -5.94 3.88
CA SER A 160 -18.87 -6.58 3.63
C SER A 160 -19.02 -7.95 2.96
N TRP A 161 -20.10 -8.69 3.27
CA TRP A 161 -20.34 -10.01 2.69
C TRP A 161 -20.56 -9.93 1.18
N THR A 162 -21.53 -9.11 0.75
CA THR A 162 -21.83 -8.94 -0.69
C THR A 162 -20.63 -8.34 -1.42
N ASN A 163 -19.91 -7.41 -0.78
CA ASN A 163 -18.73 -6.79 -1.38
C ASN A 163 -17.56 -7.76 -1.58
N LEU A 164 -17.38 -8.72 -0.67
CA LEU A 164 -16.35 -9.75 -0.77
C LEU A 164 -16.77 -10.92 -1.66
N PHE A 165 -17.94 -11.51 -1.42
CA PHE A 165 -18.35 -12.76 -2.07
C PHE A 165 -19.17 -12.56 -3.34
N GLY A 166 -19.69 -11.34 -3.59
CA GLY A 166 -20.49 -11.02 -4.79
C GLY A 166 -21.94 -11.53 -4.75
N THR A 167 -22.35 -12.17 -3.66
CA THR A 167 -23.75 -12.61 -3.41
C THR A 167 -24.18 -12.19 -2.00
N THR A 168 -25.49 -12.20 -1.72
CA THR A 168 -26.05 -11.86 -0.41
C THR A 168 -25.88 -12.99 0.59
N PHE A 169 -25.60 -12.67 1.85
CA PHE A 169 -25.54 -13.65 2.94
C PHE A 169 -26.88 -14.40 3.06
N PRO A 170 -26.90 -15.73 3.29
CA PRO A 170 -25.76 -16.61 3.60
C PRO A 170 -25.11 -17.30 2.37
N GLU A 171 -25.49 -16.94 1.14
CA GLU A 171 -24.87 -17.55 -0.04
C GLU A 171 -23.38 -17.22 -0.11
N VAL A 172 -22.58 -18.15 -0.61
CA VAL A 172 -21.12 -18.01 -0.73
C VAL A 172 -20.72 -18.24 -2.18
N ALA A 173 -20.00 -17.29 -2.76
CA ALA A 173 -19.31 -17.41 -4.04
C ALA A 173 -17.86 -16.92 -3.87
N LYS A 174 -16.98 -17.19 -4.86
CA LYS A 174 -15.57 -16.79 -4.74
C LYS A 174 -15.38 -15.26 -4.68
N GLY A 175 -16.15 -14.49 -5.43
CA GLY A 175 -16.05 -13.03 -5.43
C GLY A 175 -14.60 -12.50 -5.54
N ASN A 176 -14.18 -11.70 -4.57
CA ASN A 176 -12.86 -11.07 -4.44
C ASN A 176 -11.90 -11.80 -3.48
N THR A 177 -12.16 -13.08 -3.20
CA THR A 177 -11.35 -13.92 -2.29
C THR A 177 -10.06 -14.44 -2.95
N ASP A 178 -9.86 -14.19 -4.24
CA ASP A 178 -8.59 -14.30 -4.94
C ASP A 178 -7.58 -13.26 -4.43
N LEU A 179 -8.06 -12.04 -4.14
CA LEU A 179 -7.27 -10.93 -3.62
C LEU A 179 -7.26 -10.89 -2.08
N VAL A 180 -8.43 -10.91 -1.44
CA VAL A 180 -8.55 -10.83 0.02
C VAL A 180 -8.42 -12.22 0.63
N LYS A 181 -7.28 -12.51 1.25
CA LYS A 181 -6.97 -13.83 1.85
C LYS A 181 -7.12 -13.87 3.37
N THR A 182 -7.19 -12.72 4.02
CA THR A 182 -7.34 -12.61 5.47
C THR A 182 -8.54 -11.72 5.80
N LEU A 183 -9.44 -12.22 6.66
CA LEU A 183 -10.58 -11.48 7.19
C LEU A 183 -10.30 -11.08 8.64
N ALA A 184 -10.26 -9.77 8.89
CA ALA A 184 -10.18 -9.21 10.23
C ALA A 184 -11.60 -8.97 10.77
N LEU A 185 -12.04 -9.83 11.69
CA LEU A 185 -13.41 -9.96 12.17
C LEU A 185 -13.57 -9.23 13.51
N GLY A 186 -13.99 -7.97 13.51
CA GLY A 186 -14.17 -7.24 14.77
C GLY A 186 -15.51 -7.49 15.41
N TRP A 187 -15.49 -8.51 16.25
CA TRP A 187 -16.64 -9.02 16.97
C TRP A 187 -16.46 -8.92 18.47
N TYR A 188 -15.28 -8.50 18.92
CA TYR A 188 -14.88 -8.59 20.31
C TYR A 188 -14.38 -7.25 20.86
N SER A 189 -14.52 -7.10 22.17
CA SER A 189 -14.04 -5.98 22.97
C SER A 189 -13.59 -6.49 24.35
N LEU A 190 -13.07 -5.60 25.20
CA LEU A 190 -12.71 -5.89 26.58
C LEU A 190 -13.29 -4.81 27.48
N ASP A 191 -13.68 -5.18 28.70
CA ASP A 191 -13.88 -4.20 29.78
C ASP A 191 -12.60 -3.99 30.60
N GLN A 192 -12.63 -3.06 31.56
CA GLN A 192 -11.46 -2.71 32.38
C GLN A 192 -11.03 -3.85 33.33
N GLU A 193 -11.93 -4.78 33.63
CA GLU A 193 -11.65 -5.98 34.43
C GLU A 193 -11.02 -7.11 33.61
N GLY A 194 -10.92 -6.93 32.29
CA GLY A 194 -10.31 -7.89 31.36
C GLY A 194 -11.28 -8.95 30.84
N ASN A 195 -12.58 -8.80 31.04
CA ASN A 195 -13.55 -9.75 30.50
C ASN A 195 -13.68 -9.57 28.98
N LEU A 196 -13.68 -10.68 28.24
CA LEU A 196 -13.94 -10.67 26.80
C LEU A 196 -15.43 -10.46 26.52
N LEU A 197 -15.73 -9.41 25.75
CA LEU A 197 -17.09 -9.03 25.37
C LEU A 197 -17.32 -9.33 23.88
N THR A 198 -18.53 -9.75 23.52
CA THR A 198 -18.94 -9.97 22.12
C THR A 198 -19.77 -8.81 21.55
N LYS A 199 -19.91 -7.72 22.33
CA LYS A 199 -20.62 -6.49 21.97
C LYS A 199 -19.82 -5.31 22.50
N SER A 200 -19.57 -4.31 21.66
CA SER A 200 -18.95 -3.04 22.06
C SER A 200 -19.92 -1.87 21.97
N THR A 201 -19.59 -0.77 22.64
CA THR A 201 -20.27 0.53 22.50
C THR A 201 -20.02 1.19 21.14
N THR A 202 -18.97 0.78 20.43
CA THR A 202 -18.55 1.31 19.13
C THR A 202 -19.18 0.57 17.94
N GLY A 203 -20.15 -0.32 18.19
CA GLY A 203 -20.91 -1.04 17.15
C GLY A 203 -20.23 -2.30 16.60
N TRP A 204 -19.06 -2.66 17.12
CA TRP A 204 -18.44 -3.95 16.82
C TRP A 204 -19.12 -5.06 17.64
N GLN A 205 -19.63 -6.07 16.95
CA GLN A 205 -20.45 -7.09 17.57
C GLN A 205 -20.34 -8.41 16.81
N ARG A 206 -20.22 -9.51 17.56
CA ARG A 206 -20.36 -10.85 17.02
C ARG A 206 -21.79 -11.07 16.51
N PRO A 207 -21.99 -11.37 15.21
CA PRO A 207 -23.31 -11.69 14.70
C PRO A 207 -23.79 -13.04 15.25
N ASP A 208 -25.10 -13.22 15.37
CA ASP A 208 -25.69 -14.52 15.78
C ASP A 208 -25.37 -15.65 14.80
N SER A 209 -24.99 -15.31 13.56
CA SER A 209 -24.62 -16.25 12.50
C SER A 209 -23.11 -16.40 12.30
N TYR A 210 -22.28 -16.04 13.29
CA TYR A 210 -20.83 -16.02 13.14
C TYR A 210 -20.22 -17.37 12.74
N GLU A 211 -20.80 -18.51 13.17
CA GLU A 211 -20.32 -19.83 12.77
C GLU A 211 -20.44 -20.05 11.26
N GLN A 212 -21.49 -19.52 10.61
CA GLN A 212 -21.66 -19.61 9.16
C GLN A 212 -20.60 -18.79 8.43
N VAL A 213 -20.22 -17.63 8.98
CA VAL A 213 -19.13 -16.80 8.44
C VAL A 213 -17.79 -17.55 8.54
N LEU A 214 -17.51 -18.19 9.69
CA LEU A 214 -16.30 -18.97 9.88
C LEU A 214 -16.27 -20.22 8.98
N ALA A 215 -17.40 -20.89 8.79
CA ALA A 215 -17.51 -22.02 7.88
C ALA A 215 -17.23 -21.61 6.42
N ALA A 216 -17.84 -20.52 5.94
CA ALA A 216 -17.60 -20.00 4.60
C ALA A 216 -16.14 -19.60 4.38
N ALA A 217 -15.53 -18.93 5.37
CA ALA A 217 -14.11 -18.57 5.32
C ALA A 217 -13.22 -19.81 5.22
N LYS A 218 -13.52 -20.86 6.01
CA LYS A 218 -12.79 -22.13 5.97
C LYS A 218 -12.92 -22.84 4.62
N ASP A 219 -14.12 -22.91 4.06
CA ASP A 219 -14.38 -23.58 2.77
C ASP A 219 -13.63 -22.90 1.62
N LEU A 220 -13.47 -21.58 1.69
CA LEU A 220 -12.69 -20.78 0.74
C LEU A 220 -11.21 -20.62 1.13
N GLN A 221 -10.75 -21.32 2.17
CA GLN A 221 -9.37 -21.29 2.66
C GLN A 221 -8.87 -19.89 3.04
N LEU A 222 -9.77 -19.03 3.52
CA LEU A 222 -9.44 -17.72 4.05
C LEU A 222 -8.88 -17.85 5.47
N LYS A 223 -7.90 -17.01 5.80
CA LYS A 223 -7.46 -16.80 7.18
C LYS A 223 -8.47 -15.91 7.90
N THR A 224 -8.78 -16.22 9.14
CA THR A 224 -9.63 -15.38 9.99
C THR A 224 -8.86 -14.88 11.19
N GLN A 225 -8.95 -13.57 11.45
CA GLN A 225 -8.41 -12.92 12.63
C GLN A 225 -9.56 -12.50 13.55
N MET A 226 -9.51 -12.95 14.80
CA MET A 226 -10.33 -12.45 15.88
C MET A 226 -9.86 -11.04 16.23
N VAL A 227 -10.60 -10.01 15.82
CA VAL A 227 -10.24 -8.62 16.17
C VAL A 227 -10.90 -8.24 17.48
N ILE A 228 -10.09 -7.81 18.44
CA ILE A 228 -10.50 -7.21 19.70
C ILE A 228 -10.29 -5.70 19.57
N HIS A 229 -11.39 -4.95 19.55
CA HIS A 229 -11.36 -3.50 19.46
C HIS A 229 -11.78 -2.85 20.78
N VAL A 230 -10.94 -1.93 21.27
CA VAL A 230 -11.23 -1.09 22.43
C VAL A 230 -10.59 0.27 22.20
N THR A 231 -11.29 1.36 22.51
CA THR A 231 -10.69 2.69 22.59
C THR A 231 -10.38 3.02 24.05
N ASP A 232 -9.26 3.70 24.31
CA ASP A 232 -8.90 4.16 25.67
C ASP A 232 -9.71 5.40 26.11
N GLU A 233 -10.92 5.54 25.58
CA GLU A 233 -11.88 6.51 26.08
C GLU A 233 -12.19 6.18 27.55
N GLN A 234 -12.19 7.21 28.41
CA GLN A 234 -12.38 7.05 29.86
C GLN A 234 -11.32 6.17 30.56
N ARG A 235 -10.15 5.97 29.94
CA ARG A 235 -9.01 5.20 30.48
C ARG A 235 -9.29 3.70 30.68
N VAL A 236 -10.26 3.12 29.97
CA VAL A 236 -10.61 1.69 30.09
C VAL A 236 -9.38 0.80 29.84
N LEU A 237 -8.65 1.04 28.75
CA LEU A 237 -7.45 0.26 28.43
C LEU A 237 -6.33 0.56 29.41
N THR A 238 -6.10 1.82 29.74
CA THR A 238 -5.05 2.18 30.69
C THR A 238 -5.27 1.54 32.06
N ASN A 239 -6.53 1.44 32.53
CA ASN A 239 -6.87 0.78 33.79
C ASN A 239 -6.69 -0.75 33.72
N LEU A 240 -7.14 -1.39 32.63
CA LEU A 240 -6.90 -2.82 32.38
C LEU A 240 -5.40 -3.13 32.41
N LEU A 241 -4.61 -2.37 31.65
CA LEU A 241 -3.17 -2.56 31.49
C LEU A 241 -2.37 -2.25 32.77
N ALA A 242 -2.96 -1.53 33.73
CA ALA A 242 -2.38 -1.28 35.04
C ALA A 242 -2.69 -2.40 36.06
N ASN A 243 -3.58 -3.34 35.73
CA ASN A 243 -4.03 -4.41 36.61
C ASN A 243 -3.59 -5.79 36.09
N GLU A 244 -2.66 -6.43 36.80
CA GLU A 244 -2.14 -7.75 36.41
C GLU A 244 -3.24 -8.82 36.33
N ALA A 245 -4.19 -8.83 37.27
CA ALA A 245 -5.28 -9.79 37.25
C ALA A 245 -6.19 -9.61 36.03
N ALA A 246 -6.47 -8.35 35.65
CA ALA A 246 -7.26 -8.04 34.46
C ALA A 246 -6.54 -8.44 33.17
N MET A 247 -5.22 -8.18 33.08
CA MET A 247 -4.42 -8.65 31.95
C MET A 247 -4.44 -10.18 31.82
N GLN A 248 -4.29 -10.91 32.92
CA GLN A 248 -4.32 -12.38 32.92
C GLN A 248 -5.70 -12.93 32.54
N GLN A 249 -6.77 -12.32 33.05
CA GLN A 249 -8.14 -12.67 32.68
C GLN A 249 -8.37 -12.48 31.17
N ALA A 250 -7.99 -11.32 30.63
CA ALA A 250 -8.11 -11.02 29.21
C ALA A 250 -7.30 -12.00 28.35
N VAL A 251 -6.05 -12.31 28.74
CA VAL A 251 -5.21 -13.29 28.03
C VAL A 251 -5.88 -14.66 28.02
N SER A 252 -6.37 -15.14 29.16
CA SER A 252 -7.06 -16.43 29.27
C SER A 252 -8.28 -16.51 28.34
N ASP A 253 -9.16 -15.52 28.39
CA ASP A 253 -10.39 -15.51 27.60
C ASP A 253 -10.11 -15.38 26.09
N ILE A 254 -9.16 -14.51 25.71
CA ILE A 254 -8.73 -14.37 24.31
C ILE A 254 -8.17 -15.69 23.80
N VAL A 255 -7.26 -16.33 24.52
CA VAL A 255 -6.62 -17.60 24.09
C VAL A 255 -7.65 -18.72 23.95
N GLN A 256 -8.65 -18.75 24.84
CA GLN A 256 -9.72 -19.74 24.76
C GLN A 256 -10.58 -19.56 23.51
N GLU A 257 -11.00 -18.33 23.19
CA GLU A 257 -11.82 -18.03 22.00
C GLU A 257 -11.01 -18.12 20.70
N ALA A 258 -9.72 -17.75 20.73
CA ALA A 258 -8.82 -17.75 19.58
C ALA A 258 -8.65 -19.11 18.90
N LYS A 259 -8.98 -20.21 19.59
CA LYS A 259 -9.00 -21.59 19.04
C LYS A 259 -9.91 -21.73 17.82
N ASN A 260 -10.90 -20.85 17.67
CA ASN A 260 -11.82 -20.81 16.54
C ASN A 260 -11.26 -20.06 15.31
N TYR A 261 -10.08 -19.46 15.43
CA TYR A 261 -9.51 -18.53 14.45
C TYR A 261 -8.11 -18.97 14.01
N ARG A 262 -7.54 -18.27 13.03
CA ARG A 262 -6.14 -18.44 12.62
C ARG A 262 -5.22 -17.40 13.23
N GLY A 263 -5.77 -16.26 13.63
CA GLY A 263 -5.04 -15.21 14.31
C GLY A 263 -5.90 -14.43 15.28
N VAL A 264 -5.23 -13.66 16.12
CA VAL A 264 -5.79 -12.61 16.96
C VAL A 264 -5.23 -11.28 16.48
N ASN A 265 -6.09 -10.27 16.34
CA ASN A 265 -5.71 -8.89 16.06
C ASN A 265 -6.12 -8.01 17.23
N LEU A 266 -5.15 -7.38 17.88
CA LEU A 266 -5.41 -6.39 18.91
C LEU A 266 -5.51 -5.01 18.26
N ASN A 267 -6.72 -4.45 18.23
CA ASN A 267 -6.98 -3.09 17.82
C ASN A 267 -7.30 -2.22 19.05
N LEU A 268 -6.28 -2.02 19.89
CA LEU A 268 -6.40 -1.26 21.13
C LEU A 268 -5.94 0.18 20.85
N GLU A 269 -6.90 1.08 20.76
CA GLU A 269 -6.72 2.44 20.25
C GLU A 269 -6.69 3.47 21.39
N GLY A 270 -6.12 4.66 21.16
CA GLY A 270 -6.19 5.78 22.11
C GLY A 270 -5.05 5.91 23.13
N LEU A 271 -4.20 4.90 23.31
CA LEU A 271 -3.15 4.91 24.33
C LEU A 271 -2.14 6.05 24.17
N GLY A 272 -1.84 6.74 25.28
CA GLY A 272 -0.81 7.78 25.32
C GLY A 272 -1.20 9.06 24.58
N LEU A 273 -2.50 9.38 24.49
CA LEU A 273 -2.97 10.66 23.96
C LEU A 273 -2.61 11.83 24.88
N THR A 274 -2.82 11.65 26.19
CA THR A 274 -2.64 12.70 27.20
C THR A 274 -1.50 12.41 28.17
N ASP A 275 -1.01 11.17 28.26
CA ASP A 275 0.06 10.78 29.17
C ASP A 275 1.42 11.37 28.74
N GLN A 276 2.24 11.77 29.71
CA GLN A 276 3.57 12.38 29.49
C GLN A 276 4.60 11.80 30.48
N GLY A 277 5.90 11.97 30.18
CA GLY A 277 6.99 11.59 31.09
C GLY A 277 6.92 10.13 31.57
N GLU A 278 6.94 9.94 32.90
CA GLU A 278 6.87 8.61 33.51
C GLU A 278 5.55 7.89 33.23
N GLN A 279 4.43 8.60 33.18
CA GLN A 279 3.11 8.00 32.88
C GLN A 279 3.09 7.40 31.48
N LEU A 280 3.60 8.14 30.49
CA LEU A 280 3.71 7.64 29.11
C LEU A 280 4.64 6.42 29.04
N THR A 281 5.75 6.46 29.78
CA THR A 281 6.70 5.34 29.87
C THR A 281 6.01 4.11 30.46
N GLN A 282 5.20 4.29 31.50
CA GLN A 282 4.44 3.22 32.13
C GLN A 282 3.37 2.64 31.19
N VAL A 283 2.58 3.48 30.51
CA VAL A 283 1.55 3.02 29.56
C VAL A 283 2.18 2.16 28.45
N ARG A 284 3.30 2.60 27.88
CA ARG A 284 4.07 1.83 26.89
C ARG A 284 4.53 0.48 27.44
N ALA A 285 5.12 0.49 28.65
CA ALA A 285 5.61 -0.72 29.29
C ALA A 285 4.48 -1.71 29.58
N SER A 286 3.35 -1.23 30.11
CA SER A 286 2.17 -2.06 30.38
C SER A 286 1.58 -2.66 29.11
N PHE A 287 1.48 -1.90 28.01
CA PHE A 287 1.00 -2.45 26.74
C PHE A 287 1.94 -3.52 26.18
N VAL A 288 3.25 -3.30 26.24
CA VAL A 288 4.25 -4.32 25.85
C VAL A 288 4.13 -5.58 26.71
N THR A 289 3.93 -5.44 28.02
CA THR A 289 3.71 -6.57 28.93
C THR A 289 2.47 -7.37 28.54
N PHE A 290 1.35 -6.71 28.32
CA PHE A 290 0.11 -7.37 27.89
C PHE A 290 0.29 -8.15 26.57
N VAL A 291 0.89 -7.51 25.56
CA VAL A 291 1.17 -8.15 24.26
C VAL A 291 2.14 -9.33 24.42
N SER A 292 3.12 -9.23 25.32
CA SER A 292 4.07 -10.32 25.59
C SER A 292 3.39 -11.53 26.23
N LEU A 293 2.52 -11.32 27.23
CA LEU A 293 1.75 -12.39 27.87
C LEU A 293 0.88 -13.11 26.84
N LEU A 294 0.14 -12.36 26.02
CA LEU A 294 -0.72 -12.94 25.00
C LEU A 294 0.09 -13.67 23.90
N SER A 295 1.19 -13.07 23.44
CA SER A 295 2.08 -13.67 22.44
C SER A 295 2.58 -15.05 22.85
N GLN A 296 2.98 -15.21 24.11
CA GLN A 296 3.50 -16.47 24.64
C GLN A 296 2.46 -17.59 24.58
N GLU A 297 1.23 -17.32 25.01
CA GLU A 297 0.14 -18.29 25.00
C GLU A 297 -0.32 -18.62 23.58
N LEU A 298 -0.47 -17.61 22.71
CA LEU A 298 -0.90 -17.83 21.32
C LEU A 298 0.13 -18.60 20.49
N LYS A 299 1.44 -18.39 20.71
CA LYS A 299 2.49 -19.19 20.07
C LYS A 299 2.37 -20.67 20.41
N SER A 300 2.04 -20.99 21.66
CA SER A 300 1.81 -22.38 22.09
C SER A 300 0.58 -23.00 21.43
N ALA A 301 -0.42 -22.18 21.12
CA ALA A 301 -1.63 -22.58 20.39
C ALA A 301 -1.48 -22.54 18.85
N GLN A 302 -0.32 -22.15 18.32
CA GLN A 302 -0.08 -21.94 16.87
C GLN A 302 -1.05 -20.93 16.24
N VAL A 303 -1.43 -19.90 17.00
CA VAL A 303 -2.28 -18.79 16.54
C VAL A 303 -1.42 -17.55 16.36
N THR A 304 -1.56 -16.87 15.22
CA THR A 304 -0.79 -15.64 14.96
C THR A 304 -1.30 -14.46 15.75
N LEU A 305 -0.44 -13.53 16.14
CA LEU A 305 -0.81 -12.28 16.81
C LEU A 305 -0.47 -11.09 15.92
N SER A 306 -1.44 -10.22 15.68
CA SER A 306 -1.27 -8.95 14.96
C SER A 306 -1.72 -7.76 15.81
N LEU A 307 -1.14 -6.59 15.56
CA LEU A 307 -1.56 -5.33 16.18
C LEU A 307 -2.09 -4.37 15.11
N THR A 308 -3.24 -3.76 15.35
CA THR A 308 -3.70 -2.58 14.62
C THR A 308 -3.54 -1.39 15.55
N ILE A 309 -2.61 -0.48 15.23
CA ILE A 309 -2.22 0.59 16.15
C ILE A 309 -2.00 1.92 15.43
N HIS A 310 -2.13 3.02 16.17
CA HIS A 310 -1.95 4.35 15.62
C HIS A 310 -0.56 4.52 15.00
N ALA A 311 -0.51 5.25 13.87
CA ALA A 311 0.73 5.53 13.18
C ALA A 311 1.76 6.26 14.07
N PRO A 312 3.07 6.06 13.84
CA PRO A 312 4.12 6.72 14.63
C PRO A 312 4.04 8.26 14.62
N ASN A 313 3.55 8.86 13.53
CA ASN A 313 3.37 10.30 13.39
C ASN A 313 2.01 10.83 13.87
N SER A 314 1.14 9.98 14.45
CA SER A 314 -0.15 10.40 15.02
C SER A 314 0.03 11.23 16.30
N SER A 315 -1.05 11.61 16.99
CA SER A 315 -0.96 12.23 18.33
C SER A 315 -0.76 11.20 19.45
N TYR A 316 -1.00 9.92 19.18
CA TYR A 316 -0.98 8.86 20.19
C TYR A 316 0.44 8.31 20.36
N ARG A 317 0.94 8.37 21.60
CA ARG A 317 2.33 8.02 21.91
C ARG A 317 2.47 6.71 22.67
N GLY A 318 1.40 5.98 22.94
CA GLY A 318 1.41 4.78 23.80
C GLY A 318 2.07 3.52 23.23
N TYR A 319 2.50 3.53 21.96
CA TYR A 319 2.96 2.32 21.26
C TYR A 319 4.49 2.32 21.06
N ASP A 320 5.18 1.36 21.69
CA ASP A 320 6.62 1.13 21.51
C ASP A 320 6.84 0.12 20.38
N TYR A 321 6.85 0.61 19.13
CA TYR A 321 6.95 -0.24 17.92
C TYR A 321 8.16 -1.18 17.95
N GLN A 322 9.33 -0.72 18.42
CA GLN A 322 10.55 -1.54 18.50
C GLN A 322 10.38 -2.73 19.46
N LYS A 323 9.73 -2.53 20.61
CA LYS A 323 9.49 -3.60 21.58
C LYS A 323 8.32 -4.51 21.21
N LEU A 324 7.32 -3.98 20.51
CA LEU A 324 6.14 -4.75 20.08
C LEU A 324 6.46 -5.66 18.88
N ALA A 325 7.27 -5.19 17.92
CA ALA A 325 7.61 -5.92 16.70
C ALA A 325 8.11 -7.37 16.90
N PRO A 326 9.01 -7.69 17.87
CA PRO A 326 9.43 -9.08 18.09
C PRO A 326 8.35 -9.96 18.74
N LEU A 327 7.30 -9.38 19.31
CA LEU A 327 6.23 -10.10 20.02
C LEU A 327 5.10 -10.56 19.08
N VAL A 328 4.96 -9.95 17.92
CA VAL A 328 3.81 -10.15 17.02
C VAL A 328 4.24 -10.57 15.63
N ASP A 329 3.36 -11.18 14.86
CA ASP A 329 3.62 -11.59 13.48
C ASP A 329 3.56 -10.41 12.51
N GLU A 330 2.68 -9.45 12.78
CA GLU A 330 2.50 -8.26 11.95
C GLU A 330 1.95 -7.05 12.73
N ILE A 331 2.22 -5.86 12.22
CA ILE A 331 1.67 -4.58 12.69
C ILE A 331 0.99 -3.87 11.52
N ILE A 332 -0.30 -3.61 11.67
CA ILE A 332 -1.13 -2.79 10.78
C ILE A 332 -1.04 -1.34 11.27
N ILE A 333 -0.46 -0.48 10.44
CA ILE A 333 -0.27 0.94 10.72
C ILE A 333 -1.56 1.68 10.36
N MET A 334 -2.22 2.29 11.35
CA MET A 334 -3.36 3.19 11.09
C MET A 334 -2.88 4.56 10.61
N ALA A 335 -2.44 4.64 9.36
CA ALA A 335 -1.95 5.86 8.71
C ALA A 335 -3.09 6.63 8.05
N TYR A 336 -4.09 7.02 8.84
CA TYR A 336 -5.27 7.78 8.43
C TYR A 336 -5.79 8.63 9.60
N ASP A 337 -6.90 9.36 9.39
CA ASP A 337 -7.46 10.35 10.31
C ASP A 337 -6.56 11.58 10.53
N TYR A 338 -5.85 12.02 9.48
CA TYR A 338 -5.06 13.26 9.52
C TYR A 338 -5.91 14.54 9.34
N GLY A 339 -7.23 14.39 9.17
CA GLY A 339 -8.21 15.48 9.11
C GLY A 339 -8.69 15.81 7.69
N SER A 340 -7.79 15.95 6.71
CA SER A 340 -8.16 16.16 5.31
C SER A 340 -8.42 14.85 4.56
N LYS A 341 -9.33 14.85 3.58
CA LYS A 341 -9.68 13.69 2.76
C LYS A 341 -9.54 14.00 1.27
N PRO A 342 -8.92 13.14 0.43
CA PRO A 342 -8.18 11.94 0.82
C PRO A 342 -7.03 12.17 1.80
N GLU A 343 -6.60 11.13 2.51
CA GLU A 343 -5.53 11.27 3.51
C GLU A 343 -4.25 11.82 2.83
N PRO A 344 -3.54 12.82 3.41
CA PRO A 344 -2.37 13.41 2.78
C PRO A 344 -1.29 12.37 2.48
N VAL A 345 -0.92 12.24 1.21
CA VAL A 345 0.11 11.27 0.74
C VAL A 345 1.40 11.40 1.55
N GLN A 346 1.86 12.63 1.79
CA GLN A 346 3.10 12.91 2.53
C GLN A 346 3.06 12.41 3.98
N LEU A 347 1.91 12.52 4.66
CA LEU A 347 1.76 12.05 6.03
C LEU A 347 1.68 10.53 6.10
N VAL A 348 1.05 9.88 5.11
CA VAL A 348 1.04 8.41 5.00
C VAL A 348 2.44 7.88 4.71
N GLU A 349 3.18 8.49 3.77
CA GLU A 349 4.58 8.11 3.51
C GLU A 349 5.46 8.31 4.74
N GLN A 350 5.30 9.42 5.46
CA GLN A 350 6.03 9.69 6.70
C GLN A 350 5.74 8.64 7.78
N ALA A 351 4.48 8.22 7.96
CA ALA A 351 4.11 7.16 8.90
C ALA A 351 4.81 5.84 8.57
N VAL A 352 4.81 5.45 7.29
CA VAL A 352 5.46 4.23 6.81
C VAL A 352 6.97 4.28 7.00
N GLN A 353 7.61 5.40 6.66
CA GLN A 353 9.05 5.58 6.84
C GLN A 353 9.46 5.48 8.31
N GLN A 354 8.72 6.14 9.21
CA GLN A 354 8.97 6.08 10.65
C GLN A 354 8.78 4.64 11.19
N ALA A 355 7.72 3.95 10.77
CA ALA A 355 7.49 2.56 11.16
C ALA A 355 8.62 1.64 10.68
N LYS A 356 9.07 1.76 9.42
CA LYS A 356 10.18 0.96 8.86
C LYS A 356 11.52 1.20 9.56
N ALA A 357 11.73 2.38 10.15
CA ALA A 357 12.94 2.64 10.94
C ALA A 357 12.97 1.82 12.25
N MET A 358 11.82 1.28 12.67
CA MET A 358 11.64 0.57 13.94
C MET A 358 11.30 -0.91 13.76
N VAL A 359 10.68 -1.27 12.62
CA VAL A 359 10.09 -2.59 12.37
C VAL A 359 10.46 -3.06 10.96
N PRO A 360 10.86 -4.33 10.76
CA PRO A 360 11.11 -4.88 9.44
C PRO A 360 9.89 -4.75 8.52
N ALA A 361 10.12 -4.42 7.24
CA ALA A 361 9.07 -4.14 6.28
C ALA A 361 8.12 -5.34 6.07
N GLU A 362 8.67 -6.56 6.12
CA GLU A 362 7.93 -7.81 5.99
C GLU A 362 6.97 -8.10 7.16
N LYS A 363 6.99 -7.28 8.23
CA LYS A 363 6.02 -7.34 9.34
C LYS A 363 5.04 -6.16 9.34
N LEU A 364 5.19 -5.20 8.44
CA LEU A 364 4.36 -4.00 8.39
C LEU A 364 3.28 -4.12 7.33
N VAL A 365 2.06 -3.72 7.69
CA VAL A 365 0.90 -3.66 6.81
C VAL A 365 0.35 -2.24 6.84
N LEU A 366 0.09 -1.65 5.68
CA LEU A 366 -0.48 -0.30 5.62
C LEU A 366 -2.01 -0.35 5.75
N GLY A 367 -2.55 0.23 6.81
CA GLY A 367 -3.99 0.45 6.96
C GLY A 367 -4.48 1.56 6.02
N ILE A 368 -5.58 1.31 5.31
CA ILE A 368 -6.21 2.23 4.37
C ILE A 368 -7.69 2.39 4.75
N SER A 369 -8.07 3.60 5.13
CA SER A 369 -9.46 3.94 5.50
C SER A 369 -10.29 4.29 4.27
N LEU A 370 -11.01 3.33 3.71
CA LEU A 370 -11.91 3.50 2.56
C LEU A 370 -12.96 4.63 2.74
N PRO A 371 -13.53 4.91 3.92
CA PRO A 371 -14.34 6.11 4.13
C PRO A 371 -13.61 7.45 3.88
N SER A 372 -12.28 7.45 3.91
CA SER A 372 -11.43 8.61 3.64
C SER A 372 -10.87 8.62 2.22
N GLU A 373 -11.02 7.56 1.43
CA GLU A 373 -10.29 7.38 0.17
C GLU A 373 -11.24 7.30 -1.03
N ASN A 374 -10.72 7.64 -2.22
CA ASN A 374 -11.35 7.37 -3.52
C ASN A 374 -10.47 6.38 -4.30
N GLU A 375 -10.87 6.06 -5.54
CA GLU A 375 -10.17 5.08 -6.37
C GLU A 375 -8.70 5.45 -6.61
N THR A 376 -8.44 6.70 -7.01
CA THR A 376 -7.08 7.19 -7.28
C THR A 376 -6.23 7.20 -6.02
N SER A 377 -6.78 7.69 -4.90
CA SER A 377 -6.03 7.80 -3.66
C SER A 377 -5.80 6.44 -2.99
N LEU A 378 -6.73 5.48 -3.12
CA LEU A 378 -6.53 4.08 -2.76
C LEU A 378 -5.32 3.49 -3.47
N LEU A 379 -5.25 3.58 -4.80
CA LEU A 379 -4.11 3.05 -5.56
C LEU A 379 -2.80 3.75 -5.19
N THR A 380 -2.86 5.05 -4.89
CA THR A 380 -1.71 5.79 -4.35
C THR A 380 -1.21 5.17 -3.04
N LYS A 381 -2.10 4.74 -2.14
CA LYS A 381 -1.69 4.07 -0.89
C LYS A 381 -1.13 2.67 -1.13
N VAL A 382 -1.72 1.90 -2.04
CA VAL A 382 -1.19 0.60 -2.46
C VAL A 382 0.23 0.76 -3.00
N ALA A 383 0.46 1.77 -3.84
CA ALA A 383 1.76 2.09 -4.38
C ALA A 383 2.79 2.45 -3.31
N ILE A 384 2.38 3.16 -2.24
CA ILE A 384 3.23 3.42 -1.07
C ILE A 384 3.63 2.09 -0.44
N ALA A 385 2.68 1.18 -0.19
CA ALA A 385 3.00 -0.12 0.41
C ALA A 385 3.99 -0.93 -0.45
N GLN A 386 3.86 -0.89 -1.77
CA GLN A 386 4.80 -1.54 -2.71
C GLN A 386 6.18 -0.88 -2.68
N ARG A 387 6.24 0.46 -2.78
CA ARG A 387 7.49 1.25 -2.73
C ARG A 387 8.29 1.04 -1.45
N TYR A 388 7.61 0.74 -0.35
CA TYR A 388 8.29 0.48 0.92
C TYR A 388 8.43 -1.01 1.22
N GLU A 389 8.12 -1.90 0.26
CA GLU A 389 8.24 -3.35 0.39
C GLU A 389 7.52 -3.89 1.63
N LEU A 390 6.37 -3.30 1.96
CA LEU A 390 5.57 -3.72 3.11
C LEU A 390 5.00 -5.13 2.86
N LYS A 391 4.65 -5.83 3.94
CA LYS A 391 3.99 -7.14 3.87
C LYS A 391 2.67 -7.10 3.11
N GLY A 392 1.91 -6.02 3.27
CA GLY A 392 0.55 -5.94 2.74
C GLY A 392 -0.16 -4.62 2.98
N ILE A 393 -1.45 -4.63 2.66
CA ILE A 393 -2.40 -3.56 2.98
C ILE A 393 -3.58 -4.12 3.78
N ALA A 394 -4.20 -3.28 4.60
CA ALA A 394 -5.42 -3.59 5.31
C ALA A 394 -6.52 -2.59 4.96
N LEU A 395 -7.63 -3.08 4.40
CA LEU A 395 -8.74 -2.26 3.94
C LEU A 395 -9.77 -2.09 5.06
N TRP A 396 -9.85 -0.88 5.63
CA TRP A 396 -10.89 -0.46 6.57
C TRP A 396 -11.94 0.37 5.82
N ARG A 397 -13.07 -0.17 5.39
CA ARG A 397 -13.56 -1.54 5.59
C ARG A 397 -14.21 -2.10 4.34
N LEU A 398 -14.25 -3.43 4.25
CA LEU A 398 -15.03 -4.10 3.22
C LEU A 398 -16.49 -3.64 3.26
N GLY A 399 -17.14 -3.58 2.10
CA GLY A 399 -18.48 -2.98 1.94
C GLY A 399 -18.45 -1.61 1.28
N LEU A 400 -17.28 -0.96 1.26
CA LEU A 400 -17.07 0.35 0.64
C LEU A 400 -16.17 0.32 -0.60
N VAL A 401 -15.62 -0.84 -0.96
CA VAL A 401 -14.80 -0.99 -2.16
C VAL A 401 -15.71 -1.06 -3.39
N SER A 402 -15.61 -0.10 -4.32
CA SER A 402 -16.38 -0.12 -5.57
C SER A 402 -15.90 -1.22 -6.53
N GLN A 403 -16.67 -1.50 -7.59
CA GLN A 403 -16.24 -2.45 -8.63
C GLN A 403 -14.98 -2.00 -9.35
N ASP A 404 -14.83 -0.69 -9.61
CA ASP A 404 -13.65 -0.12 -10.24
C ASP A 404 -12.43 -0.24 -9.31
N MET A 405 -12.61 0.04 -8.01
CA MET A 405 -11.56 -0.19 -7.01
C MET A 405 -11.12 -1.66 -6.97
N TRP A 406 -12.04 -2.62 -6.99
CA TRP A 406 -11.69 -4.04 -7.05
C TRP A 406 -10.89 -4.40 -8.30
N SER A 407 -11.34 -3.93 -9.46
CA SER A 407 -10.69 -4.21 -10.75
C SER A 407 -9.26 -3.66 -10.77
N ASN A 408 -9.06 -2.44 -10.27
CA ASN A 408 -7.74 -1.84 -10.20
C ASN A 408 -6.85 -2.51 -9.15
N LEU A 409 -7.37 -2.83 -7.97
CA LEU A 409 -6.60 -3.55 -6.95
C LEU A 409 -6.08 -4.90 -7.48
N LYS A 410 -6.91 -5.65 -8.22
CA LYS A 410 -6.48 -6.89 -8.87
C LYS A 410 -5.37 -6.63 -9.88
N THR A 411 -5.54 -5.62 -10.74
CA THR A 411 -4.53 -5.27 -11.74
C THR A 411 -3.20 -4.84 -11.10
N THR A 412 -3.23 -4.12 -9.97
CA THR A 412 -2.04 -3.62 -9.29
C THR A 412 -1.35 -4.64 -8.39
N ILE A 413 -2.11 -5.54 -7.75
CA ILE A 413 -1.58 -6.47 -6.73
C ILE A 413 -1.36 -7.87 -7.29
N THR A 414 -2.22 -8.39 -8.17
CA THR A 414 -2.18 -9.79 -8.64
C THR A 414 -1.43 -9.99 -9.96
N THR A 415 -0.49 -9.11 -10.30
CA THR A 415 0.47 -9.35 -11.40
C THR A 415 1.47 -10.44 -11.03
N GLU A 416 0.98 -11.67 -10.82
CA GLU A 416 1.77 -12.85 -11.16
C GLU A 416 1.92 -12.84 -12.68
N ALA A 417 3.16 -12.85 -13.16
CA ALA A 417 3.43 -13.07 -14.58
C ALA A 417 2.89 -14.46 -14.93
N ASN A 418 1.85 -14.52 -15.77
CA ASN A 418 1.41 -15.76 -16.42
C ASN A 418 2.56 -16.44 -17.16
#